data_AF-A0A0S7YPT4-F1
#
_entry.id   AF-A0A0S7YPT4-F1
#
_cell.length_a   1.000
_cell.length_b   1.000
_cell.length_c   1.000
_cell.angle_alpha   90.00
_cell.angle_beta   90.00
_cell.angle_gamma   90.00
#
_symmetry.space_group_name_H-M   'P 1'
#
loop_
_entity.id
_entity.type
_entity.pdbx_description
1 polymer ?
#
loop_
_entity_poly.entity_id
_entity_poly.type
_entity_poly.pdbx_seq_one_letter_code
_entity_poly.pdbx_strand_id
1 'polypeptide(L)'
;FERCENGAIPACHDNVAADMDGDGRTDVVMMSDRAGVYWYRIPPDPKTPWQAHRVGPAVHGGIDPRGVGDLDGDGDNDIVRSTGWFENADAKGTRWTWHEDIPGGSGGRFKDTTKSWVADLDRDGDNDVVLTDADIEAGDGRTHWFENADGKGRTWVRHVIAEKKGDLHTLAVADFDGDGDLDVFSGEGPLGGTGPGGKHRWYVWENADGKGGRWAEHVVNEGDRCHEGMAADVDGDGDIDICSKPWNGDLHVYLENLLKRR
;
A
#
# COMPACT_ATOMS: atom_id res chain seq x y z
N PHE A 1 5.88 25.94 12.62
CA PHE A 1 5.52 25.50 11.26
C PHE A 1 5.08 26.71 10.45
N GLU A 2 5.54 26.82 9.22
CA GLU A 2 5.06 27.79 8.23
C GLU A 2 4.14 27.04 7.26
N ARG A 3 3.01 27.64 6.85
CA ARG A 3 2.08 27.04 5.89
C ARG A 3 2.43 27.54 4.48
N CYS A 4 2.64 26.62 3.56
CA CYS A 4 2.83 26.91 2.13
C CYS A 4 1.70 26.26 1.32
N GLU A 5 1.23 26.95 0.27
CA GLU A 5 0.20 26.44 -0.64
C GLU A 5 0.85 26.20 -2.00
N ASN A 6 1.17 24.93 -2.27
CA ASN A 6 2.09 24.57 -3.36
C ASN A 6 1.42 23.85 -4.53
N GLY A 7 0.11 23.94 -4.64
CA GLY A 7 -0.70 23.18 -5.60
C GLY A 7 -1.78 22.39 -4.88
N ALA A 8 -2.94 22.24 -5.52
CA ALA A 8 -4.07 21.51 -4.97
C ALA A 8 -4.80 20.80 -6.11
N ILE A 9 -5.04 19.49 -5.93
CA ILE A 9 -6.13 18.79 -6.61
C ILE A 9 -7.28 18.63 -5.61
N PRO A 10 -8.54 18.80 -6.05
CA PRO A 10 -9.69 18.69 -5.16
C PRO A 10 -9.92 17.24 -4.72
N ALA A 11 -10.35 17.01 -3.48
CA ALA A 11 -10.64 15.67 -2.94
C ALA A 11 -9.47 14.69 -3.13
N CYS A 12 -8.29 15.05 -2.63
CA CYS A 12 -7.22 14.07 -2.43
C CYS A 12 -7.66 13.02 -1.43
N HIS A 13 -7.32 11.77 -1.71
CA HIS A 13 -7.60 10.64 -0.83
C HIS A 13 -6.30 9.99 -0.37
N ASP A 14 -5.40 9.67 -1.31
CA ASP A 14 -4.11 9.04 -1.03
C ASP A 14 -2.93 9.90 -1.48
N ASN A 15 -1.77 9.68 -0.86
CA ASN A 15 -0.50 10.22 -1.32
C ASN A 15 0.67 9.27 -1.02
N VAL A 16 1.67 9.26 -1.90
CA VAL A 16 2.93 8.53 -1.74
C VAL A 16 4.08 9.45 -2.12
N ALA A 17 5.23 9.31 -1.44
CA ALA A 17 6.43 10.06 -1.73
C ALA A 17 7.44 9.17 -2.46
N ALA A 18 7.93 9.62 -3.61
CA ALA A 18 8.89 8.90 -4.45
C ALA A 18 9.58 9.88 -5.41
N ASP A 19 10.78 9.56 -5.91
CA ASP A 19 11.46 10.33 -6.96
C ASP A 19 10.91 9.91 -8.33
N MET A 20 10.07 10.73 -8.95
CA MET A 20 9.32 10.33 -10.15
C MET A 20 10.03 10.68 -11.46
N ASP A 21 11.07 11.52 -11.41
CA ASP A 21 11.82 11.94 -12.60
C ASP A 21 13.32 11.64 -12.55
N GLY A 22 13.74 10.88 -11.53
CA GLY A 22 15.11 10.39 -11.35
C GLY A 22 16.11 11.49 -11.03
N ASP A 23 15.65 12.65 -10.53
CA ASP A 23 16.52 13.79 -10.21
C ASP A 23 17.20 13.68 -8.82
N GLY A 24 16.91 12.60 -8.09
CA GLY A 24 17.43 12.31 -6.76
C GLY A 24 16.71 13.04 -5.64
N ARG A 25 15.62 13.77 -5.94
CA ARG A 25 14.76 14.40 -4.93
C ARG A 25 13.41 13.71 -4.85
N THR A 26 12.89 13.64 -3.64
CA THR A 26 11.55 13.13 -3.40
C THR A 26 10.49 14.08 -3.96
N ASP A 27 9.57 13.51 -4.73
CA ASP A 27 8.34 14.12 -5.21
C ASP A 27 7.12 13.53 -4.48
N VAL A 28 5.91 13.94 -4.88
CA VAL A 28 4.66 13.42 -4.31
C VAL A 28 3.72 12.95 -5.40
N VAL A 29 3.30 11.69 -5.33
CA VAL A 29 2.15 11.15 -6.07
C VAL A 29 0.90 11.37 -5.22
N MET A 30 -0.16 11.89 -5.81
CA MET A 30 -1.46 12.10 -5.17
C MET A 30 -2.56 11.48 -6.02
N MET A 31 -3.49 10.81 -5.35
CA MET A 31 -4.69 10.29 -5.99
C MET A 31 -5.91 11.01 -5.41
N SER A 32 -6.82 11.36 -6.32
CA SER A 32 -8.03 12.11 -6.03
C SER A 32 -9.25 11.39 -6.58
N ASP A 33 -10.31 11.36 -5.76
CA ASP A 33 -11.65 10.88 -6.10
C ASP A 33 -12.28 11.58 -7.32
N ARG A 34 -11.76 12.76 -7.68
CA ARG A 34 -12.37 13.64 -8.69
C ARG A 34 -11.42 14.04 -9.81
N ALA A 35 -10.18 14.36 -9.49
CA ALA A 35 -9.24 14.93 -10.46
C ALA A 35 -8.45 13.85 -11.23
N GLY A 36 -8.16 12.72 -10.58
CA GLY A 36 -7.28 11.68 -11.10
C GLY A 36 -6.04 11.46 -10.25
N VAL A 37 -5.13 10.66 -10.81
CA VAL A 37 -3.77 10.47 -10.26
C VAL A 37 -2.86 11.54 -10.87
N TYR A 38 -2.12 12.23 -10.02
CA TYR A 38 -1.10 13.21 -10.39
C TYR A 38 0.17 12.91 -9.62
N TRP A 39 1.31 13.29 -10.17
CA TRP A 39 2.50 13.51 -9.36
C TRP A 39 2.93 14.97 -9.44
N TYR A 40 3.61 15.43 -8.40
CA TYR A 40 4.03 16.81 -8.23
C TYR A 40 5.54 16.86 -8.07
N ARG A 41 6.20 17.49 -9.03
CA ARG A 41 7.61 17.78 -8.92
C ARG A 41 7.84 18.84 -7.87
N ILE A 42 8.64 18.53 -6.85
CA ILE A 42 9.01 19.51 -5.83
C ILE A 42 10.19 20.36 -6.35
N PRO A 43 10.02 21.68 -6.49
CA PRO A 43 11.11 22.57 -6.84
C PRO A 43 12.15 22.65 -5.70
N PRO A 44 13.40 23.04 -5.98
CA PRO A 44 14.45 23.15 -4.96
C PRO A 44 14.07 24.01 -3.74
N ASP A 45 13.23 25.03 -3.95
CA ASP A 45 12.53 25.72 -2.87
C ASP A 45 11.10 25.16 -2.73
N PRO A 46 10.86 24.25 -1.76
CA PRO A 46 9.57 23.57 -1.61
C PRO A 46 8.45 24.52 -1.17
N LYS A 47 8.74 25.80 -0.89
CA LYS A 47 7.73 26.83 -0.56
C LYS A 47 7.14 27.50 -1.80
N THR A 48 7.65 27.20 -2.98
CA THR A 48 7.11 27.67 -4.26
C THR A 48 6.14 26.66 -4.86
N PRO A 49 5.22 27.08 -5.75
CA PRO A 49 4.27 26.16 -6.36
C PRO A 49 4.95 24.96 -7.03
N TRP A 50 4.42 23.77 -6.77
CA TRP A 50 4.90 22.51 -7.34
C TRP A 50 4.34 22.31 -8.75
N GLN A 51 5.11 21.61 -9.58
CA GLN A 51 4.70 21.32 -10.95
C GLN A 51 3.87 20.03 -10.98
N ALA A 52 2.59 20.16 -11.30
CA ALA A 52 1.68 19.01 -11.41
C ALA A 52 1.80 18.33 -12.78
N HIS A 53 1.85 17.00 -12.78
CA HIS A 53 1.81 16.14 -13.96
C HIS A 53 0.68 15.12 -13.82
N ARG A 54 -0.16 15.01 -14.84
CA ARG A 54 -1.30 14.09 -14.80
C ARG A 54 -0.86 12.69 -15.22
N VAL A 55 -1.16 11.70 -14.40
CA VAL A 55 -0.88 10.28 -14.64
C VAL A 55 -2.10 9.60 -15.24
N GLY A 56 -3.23 9.63 -14.53
CA GLY A 56 -4.36 8.75 -14.83
C GLY A 56 -5.72 9.24 -14.34
N PRO A 57 -6.81 8.51 -14.65
CA PRO A 57 -8.15 8.81 -14.17
C PRO A 57 -8.29 8.59 -12.65
N ALA A 58 -9.39 9.09 -12.09
CA ALA A 58 -9.70 8.96 -10.67
C ALA A 58 -10.21 7.56 -10.33
N VAL A 59 -9.85 7.10 -9.14
CA VAL A 59 -10.46 6.00 -8.37
C VAL A 59 -10.59 6.50 -6.93
N HIS A 60 -11.16 5.71 -6.02
CA HIS A 60 -11.32 6.15 -4.63
C HIS A 60 -10.04 5.99 -3.79
N GLY A 61 -9.25 4.94 -4.04
CA GLY A 61 -8.04 4.55 -3.31
C GLY A 61 -7.19 3.62 -4.18
N GLY A 62 -5.91 3.47 -3.89
CA GLY A 62 -5.11 2.42 -4.53
C GLY A 62 -3.63 2.67 -4.72
N ILE A 63 -3.09 3.80 -4.27
CA ILE A 63 -1.64 4.06 -4.40
C ILE A 63 -0.92 4.00 -3.07
N ASP A 64 -1.60 4.27 -1.95
CA ASP A 64 -0.97 4.25 -0.63
C ASP A 64 -0.93 2.84 -0.04
N PRO A 65 -0.01 2.55 0.89
CA PRO A 65 1.04 3.42 1.39
C PRO A 65 2.35 3.41 0.57
N ARG A 66 2.57 2.39 -0.28
CA ARG A 66 3.85 2.18 -1.00
C ARG A 66 3.63 1.66 -2.43
N GLY A 67 2.58 2.12 -3.12
CA GLY A 67 2.23 1.70 -4.49
C GLY A 67 3.07 2.34 -5.59
N VAL A 68 4.36 2.60 -5.35
CA VAL A 68 5.29 3.19 -6.32
C VAL A 68 6.60 2.41 -6.31
N GLY A 69 7.10 2.03 -7.49
CA GLY A 69 8.36 1.32 -7.68
C GLY A 69 8.55 0.90 -9.14
N ASP A 70 9.76 0.46 -9.51
CA ASP A 70 10.12 0.01 -10.86
C ASP A 70 9.53 -1.37 -11.15
N LEU A 71 8.40 -1.45 -11.87
CA LEU A 71 7.66 -2.70 -12.11
C LEU A 71 8.09 -3.39 -13.40
N ASP A 72 8.68 -2.66 -14.35
CA ASP A 72 9.17 -3.25 -15.59
C ASP A 72 10.69 -3.42 -15.67
N GLY A 73 11.41 -3.03 -14.62
CA GLY A 73 12.84 -3.19 -14.45
C GLY A 73 13.66 -2.35 -15.42
N ASP A 74 13.15 -1.20 -15.86
CA ASP A 74 13.84 -0.26 -16.74
C ASP A 74 14.59 0.87 -16.00
N GLY A 75 14.44 0.90 -14.66
CA GLY A 75 15.17 1.76 -13.76
C GLY A 75 14.44 3.06 -13.38
N ASP A 76 13.18 3.21 -13.74
CA ASP A 76 12.36 4.34 -13.30
C ASP A 76 11.07 3.90 -12.56
N ASN A 77 10.46 4.85 -11.84
CA ASN A 77 9.38 4.52 -10.91
C ASN A 77 8.01 4.51 -11.60
N ASP A 78 7.30 3.38 -11.46
CA ASP A 78 5.93 3.19 -11.89
C ASP A 78 4.93 3.36 -10.75
N ILE A 79 3.63 3.44 -11.07
CA ILE A 79 2.57 3.63 -10.09
C ILE A 79 1.55 2.48 -10.19
N VAL A 80 1.45 1.66 -9.15
CA VAL A 80 0.38 0.66 -9.00
C VAL A 80 -0.93 1.34 -8.68
N ARG A 81 -2.03 0.83 -9.25
CA ARG A 81 -3.38 1.22 -8.86
C ARG A 81 -4.39 0.11 -9.12
N SER A 82 -4.65 -0.69 -8.09
CA SER A 82 -5.74 -1.67 -7.97
C SER A 82 -5.83 -2.74 -9.06
N THR A 83 -6.26 -2.38 -10.28
CA THR A 83 -6.48 -3.30 -11.41
C THR A 83 -5.33 -3.29 -12.43
N GLY A 84 -4.23 -2.61 -12.11
CA GLY A 84 -3.14 -2.39 -13.05
C GLY A 84 -2.12 -1.41 -12.52
N TRP A 85 -1.29 -0.90 -13.43
CA TRP A 85 -0.20 0.02 -13.12
C TRP A 85 0.03 1.01 -14.27
N PHE A 86 0.65 2.13 -13.94
CA PHE A 86 1.08 3.15 -14.89
C PHE A 86 2.60 3.07 -15.07
N GLU A 87 3.01 2.66 -16.26
CA GLU A 87 4.40 2.69 -16.72
C GLU A 87 4.83 4.13 -16.98
N ASN A 88 5.95 4.55 -16.40
CA ASN A 88 6.58 5.81 -16.72
C ASN A 88 7.43 5.70 -18.00
N ALA A 89 6.72 5.65 -19.13
CA ALA A 89 7.26 5.40 -20.46
C ALA A 89 8.27 6.43 -21.02
N ASP A 90 8.74 7.40 -20.23
CA ASP A 90 9.80 8.33 -20.61
C ASP A 90 10.85 8.62 -19.53
N ALA A 91 10.86 7.87 -18.43
CA ALA A 91 11.77 8.02 -17.29
C ALA A 91 11.77 9.42 -16.65
N LYS A 92 10.77 10.26 -16.95
CA LYS A 92 10.67 11.65 -16.50
C LYS A 92 9.33 11.96 -15.85
N GLY A 93 8.45 10.97 -15.77
CA GLY A 93 7.08 11.10 -15.29
C GLY A 93 6.21 11.95 -16.21
N THR A 94 6.61 12.22 -17.46
CA THR A 94 5.83 13.10 -18.36
C THR A 94 4.95 12.36 -19.35
N ARG A 95 5.16 11.05 -19.51
CA ARG A 95 4.34 10.19 -20.38
C ARG A 95 4.07 8.86 -19.70
N TRP A 96 2.79 8.52 -19.59
CA TRP A 96 2.33 7.34 -18.86
C TRP A 96 1.61 6.36 -19.80
N THR A 97 1.90 5.07 -19.64
CA THR A 97 1.18 3.97 -20.30
C THR A 97 0.43 3.18 -19.24
N TRP A 98 -0.87 2.92 -19.44
CA TRP A 98 -1.69 2.15 -18.51
C TRP A 98 -1.72 0.67 -18.92
N HIS A 99 -1.36 -0.20 -18.00
CA HIS A 99 -1.47 -1.65 -18.13
C HIS A 99 -2.56 -2.16 -17.17
N GLU A 100 -3.62 -2.75 -17.72
CA GLU A 100 -4.76 -3.27 -16.96
C GLU A 100 -4.69 -4.80 -16.82
N ASP A 101 -3.61 -5.28 -16.20
CA ASP A 101 -3.23 -6.69 -16.18
C ASP A 101 -2.96 -7.25 -14.78
N ILE A 102 -3.11 -6.46 -13.73
CA ILE A 102 -3.15 -6.94 -12.35
C ILE A 102 -4.60 -7.26 -12.00
N PRO A 103 -4.98 -8.53 -11.78
CA PRO A 103 -6.36 -8.92 -11.51
C PRO A 103 -6.78 -8.64 -10.05
N GLY A 104 -6.45 -7.44 -9.56
CA GLY A 104 -6.91 -6.87 -8.31
C GLY A 104 -8.22 -6.08 -8.47
N GLY A 105 -8.48 -5.19 -7.51
CA GLY A 105 -9.69 -4.38 -7.47
C GLY A 105 -10.93 -5.14 -6.98
N SER A 106 -11.90 -4.38 -6.49
CA SER A 106 -13.12 -4.87 -5.84
C SER A 106 -14.35 -4.12 -6.36
N GLY A 107 -15.52 -4.74 -6.20
CA GLY A 107 -16.80 -4.12 -6.55
C GLY A 107 -17.32 -3.16 -5.49
N GLY A 108 -18.61 -2.80 -5.58
CA GLY A 108 -19.30 -2.02 -4.55
C GLY A 108 -19.28 -0.52 -4.78
N ARG A 109 -19.58 0.24 -3.72
CA ARG A 109 -19.70 1.71 -3.75
C ARG A 109 -18.37 2.40 -4.05
N PHE A 110 -17.31 1.92 -3.44
CA PHE A 110 -15.94 2.41 -3.60
C PHE A 110 -15.16 1.41 -4.45
N LYS A 111 -15.56 1.33 -5.73
CA LYS A 111 -15.01 0.35 -6.67
C LYS A 111 -13.50 0.53 -6.84
N ASP A 112 -12.80 -0.60 -6.91
CA ASP A 112 -11.35 -0.71 -7.10
C ASP A 112 -10.54 0.04 -6.02
N THR A 113 -11.07 0.16 -4.81
CA THR A 113 -10.31 0.75 -3.70
C THR A 113 -9.42 -0.31 -3.08
N THR A 114 -8.12 -0.03 -3.03
CA THR A 114 -7.12 -0.92 -2.42
C THR A 114 -6.12 -0.11 -1.61
N LYS A 115 -5.38 -0.78 -0.72
CA LYS A 115 -4.03 -0.33 -0.33
C LYS A 115 -3.01 -1.15 -1.11
N SER A 116 -1.88 -0.53 -1.46
CA SER A 116 -0.87 -1.06 -2.36
C SER A 116 0.53 -0.95 -1.76
N TRP A 117 1.32 -2.00 -1.96
CA TRP A 117 2.72 -2.04 -1.58
C TRP A 117 3.55 -2.71 -2.67
N VAL A 118 4.61 -2.02 -3.11
CA VAL A 118 5.59 -2.57 -4.06
C VAL A 118 6.83 -3.03 -3.29
N ALA A 119 7.20 -4.29 -3.46
CA ALA A 119 8.39 -4.90 -2.85
C ALA A 119 8.72 -6.23 -3.53
N ASP A 120 9.99 -6.63 -3.50
CA ASP A 120 10.45 -7.98 -3.85
C ASP A 120 10.08 -8.97 -2.72
N LEU A 121 8.98 -9.70 -2.86
CA LEU A 121 8.41 -10.51 -1.77
C LEU A 121 9.04 -11.91 -1.70
N ASP A 122 9.49 -12.46 -2.82
CA ASP A 122 10.08 -13.81 -2.91
C ASP A 122 11.60 -13.81 -3.13
N ARG A 123 12.22 -12.62 -3.22
CA ARG A 123 13.66 -12.36 -3.30
C ARG A 123 14.29 -12.80 -4.62
N ASP A 124 13.53 -12.76 -5.70
CA ASP A 124 14.05 -13.08 -7.03
C ASP A 124 14.69 -11.87 -7.75
N GLY A 125 14.53 -10.67 -7.17
CA GLY A 125 15.16 -9.43 -7.60
C GLY A 125 14.30 -8.54 -8.47
N ASP A 126 13.02 -8.86 -8.68
CA ASP A 126 12.05 -7.94 -9.24
C ASP A 126 11.02 -7.44 -8.21
N ASN A 127 10.33 -6.37 -8.57
CA ASN A 127 9.32 -5.78 -7.70
C ASN A 127 7.97 -6.45 -7.95
N ASP A 128 7.38 -6.95 -6.88
CA ASP A 128 6.02 -7.47 -6.84
C ASP A 128 5.01 -6.44 -6.32
N VAL A 129 3.74 -6.83 -6.33
CA VAL A 129 2.65 -6.01 -5.80
C VAL A 129 1.85 -6.76 -4.74
N VAL A 130 1.76 -6.20 -3.53
CA VAL A 130 0.78 -6.62 -2.52
C VAL A 130 -0.39 -5.65 -2.52
N LEU A 131 -1.61 -6.18 -2.70
CA LEU A 131 -2.85 -5.42 -2.62
C LEU A 131 -3.74 -5.94 -1.51
N THR A 132 -4.39 -5.02 -0.79
CA THR A 132 -5.50 -5.36 0.09
C THR A 132 -6.74 -4.56 -0.30
N ASP A 133 -7.90 -5.20 -0.34
CA ASP A 133 -9.17 -4.53 -0.60
C ASP A 133 -9.52 -3.60 0.56
N ALA A 134 -9.72 -2.31 0.26
CA ALA A 134 -10.10 -1.29 1.24
C ALA A 134 -11.47 -0.72 0.91
N ASP A 135 -12.11 -0.08 1.89
CA ASP A 135 -13.41 0.56 1.78
C ASP A 135 -14.53 -0.35 1.22
N ILE A 136 -14.50 -1.62 1.62
CA ILE A 136 -15.52 -2.59 1.22
C ILE A 136 -16.64 -2.72 2.26
N GLU A 137 -17.88 -2.90 1.79
CA GLU A 137 -19.05 -3.05 2.66
C GLU A 137 -19.46 -4.51 2.89
N ALA A 138 -19.09 -5.42 1.97
CA ALA A 138 -19.66 -6.77 1.90
C ALA A 138 -18.99 -7.79 2.85
N GLY A 139 -17.85 -7.45 3.47
CA GLY A 139 -17.12 -8.35 4.36
C GLY A 139 -16.50 -9.55 3.63
N ASP A 140 -16.11 -9.33 2.38
CA ASP A 140 -15.42 -10.29 1.51
C ASP A 140 -14.00 -9.82 1.16
N GLY A 141 -13.38 -9.04 2.06
CA GLY A 141 -12.07 -8.42 1.86
C GLY A 141 -10.98 -9.43 1.64
N ARG A 142 -10.04 -9.05 0.78
CA ARG A 142 -8.96 -9.92 0.32
C ARG A 142 -7.64 -9.20 0.42
N THR A 143 -6.60 -9.99 0.65
CA THR A 143 -5.20 -9.57 0.52
C THR A 143 -4.52 -10.53 -0.43
N HIS A 144 -3.84 -9.98 -1.43
CA HIS A 144 -3.18 -10.72 -2.49
C HIS A 144 -1.76 -10.21 -2.68
N TRP A 145 -0.89 -11.14 -3.03
CA TRP A 145 0.40 -10.86 -3.63
C TRP A 145 0.31 -11.21 -5.12
N PHE A 146 0.82 -10.33 -5.97
CA PHE A 146 0.95 -10.52 -7.40
C PHE A 146 2.43 -10.53 -7.72
N GLU A 147 2.95 -11.72 -7.95
CA GLU A 147 4.34 -11.99 -8.35
C GLU A 147 4.55 -11.50 -9.79
N ASN A 148 5.57 -10.69 -10.00
CA ASN A 148 5.97 -10.20 -11.31
C ASN A 148 6.85 -11.23 -12.03
N ALA A 149 6.29 -12.38 -12.38
CA ALA A 149 7.04 -13.57 -12.81
C ALA A 149 7.94 -13.41 -14.07
N ASP A 150 7.93 -12.25 -14.74
CA ASP A 150 8.86 -11.93 -15.82
C ASP A 150 9.78 -10.72 -15.56
N GLY A 151 9.71 -10.11 -14.37
CA GLY A 151 10.43 -8.92 -13.94
C GLY A 151 10.28 -7.72 -14.86
N LYS A 152 9.19 -7.70 -15.63
CA LYS A 152 8.93 -6.74 -16.72
C LYS A 152 7.49 -6.25 -16.70
N GLY A 153 6.70 -6.60 -15.68
CA GLY A 153 5.34 -6.15 -15.48
C GLY A 153 4.34 -6.71 -16.50
N ARG A 154 4.67 -7.80 -17.21
CA ARG A 154 3.81 -8.38 -18.27
C ARG A 154 3.14 -9.69 -17.88
N THR A 155 3.67 -10.39 -16.87
CA THR A 155 3.13 -11.66 -16.40
C THR A 155 2.97 -11.65 -14.89
N TRP A 156 1.73 -11.52 -14.43
CA TRP A 156 1.40 -11.52 -13.00
C TRP A 156 0.87 -12.87 -12.54
N VAL A 157 1.49 -13.45 -11.51
CA VAL A 157 0.99 -14.65 -10.83
C VAL A 157 0.34 -14.24 -9.50
N ARG A 158 -0.96 -14.50 -9.36
CA ARG A 158 -1.70 -14.16 -8.14
C ARG A 158 -1.56 -15.25 -7.08
N HIS A 159 -1.10 -14.84 -5.90
CA HIS A 159 -1.09 -15.62 -4.68
C HIS A 159 -2.10 -15.06 -3.67
N VAL A 160 -2.76 -15.96 -2.96
CA VAL A 160 -3.79 -15.59 -1.96
C VAL A 160 -3.16 -15.58 -0.58
N ILE A 161 -3.14 -14.40 0.05
CA ILE A 161 -2.72 -14.24 1.45
C ILE A 161 -3.94 -14.40 2.36
N ALA A 162 -5.03 -13.68 2.05
CA ALA A 162 -6.25 -13.72 2.83
C ALA A 162 -7.50 -13.54 1.95
N GLU A 163 -8.60 -14.16 2.38
CA GLU A 163 -9.93 -13.97 1.80
C GLU A 163 -10.99 -13.86 2.91
N LYS A 164 -12.14 -13.28 2.58
CA LYS A 164 -13.33 -13.20 3.45
C LYS A 164 -13.05 -12.48 4.77
N LYS A 165 -12.30 -11.39 4.69
CA LYS A 165 -12.04 -10.47 5.81
C LYS A 165 -13.04 -9.32 5.80
N GLY A 166 -13.02 -8.52 6.85
CA GLY A 166 -13.64 -7.20 6.81
C GLY A 166 -12.95 -6.25 5.83
N ASP A 167 -13.33 -4.99 5.91
CA ASP A 167 -12.72 -3.85 5.26
C ASP A 167 -11.25 -3.71 5.67
N LEU A 168 -10.29 -4.01 4.80
CA LEU A 168 -8.87 -3.97 5.18
C LEU A 168 -8.31 -2.58 4.85
N HIS A 169 -8.38 -1.67 5.82
CA HIS A 169 -8.12 -0.24 5.59
C HIS A 169 -6.66 0.17 5.86
N THR A 170 -5.73 -0.78 5.94
CA THR A 170 -4.31 -0.49 6.06
C THR A 170 -3.47 -1.62 5.48
N LEU A 171 -2.22 -1.35 5.15
CA LEU A 171 -1.28 -2.35 4.67
C LEU A 171 0.11 -2.00 5.17
N ALA A 172 0.83 -2.98 5.72
CA ALA A 172 2.26 -2.87 5.91
C ALA A 172 2.94 -4.18 5.51
N VAL A 173 4.12 -4.08 4.90
CA VAL A 173 4.95 -5.23 4.54
C VAL A 173 6.30 -5.07 5.20
N ALA A 174 6.69 -6.04 6.02
CA ALA A 174 7.92 -6.04 6.80
C ALA A 174 8.23 -7.46 7.30
N ASP A 175 9.46 -7.71 7.73
CA ASP A 175 9.85 -8.95 8.43
C ASP A 175 9.38 -8.88 9.89
N PHE A 176 8.19 -9.39 10.19
CA PHE A 176 7.57 -9.27 11.52
C PHE A 176 8.03 -10.36 12.48
N ASP A 177 8.54 -11.49 12.00
CA ASP A 177 9.00 -12.59 12.83
C ASP A 177 10.54 -12.70 12.95
N GLY A 178 11.28 -11.90 12.19
CA GLY A 178 12.73 -11.77 12.21
C GLY A 178 13.46 -12.94 11.54
N ASP A 179 12.78 -13.74 10.73
CA ASP A 179 13.37 -14.87 9.99
C ASP A 179 14.02 -14.44 8.66
N GLY A 180 13.75 -13.20 8.27
CA GLY A 180 14.33 -12.50 7.14
C GLY A 180 13.35 -12.31 6.00
N ASP A 181 12.28 -13.08 5.85
CA ASP A 181 11.35 -12.86 4.74
C ASP A 181 10.28 -11.80 5.06
N LEU A 182 9.56 -11.36 4.03
CA LEU A 182 8.57 -10.29 4.17
C LEU A 182 7.19 -10.88 4.49
N ASP A 183 6.63 -10.40 5.59
CA ASP A 183 5.29 -10.67 6.06
C ASP A 183 4.33 -9.52 5.74
N VAL A 184 3.03 -9.73 5.97
CA VAL A 184 1.99 -8.73 5.68
C VAL A 184 1.12 -8.43 6.89
N PHE A 185 0.98 -7.15 7.23
CA PHE A 185 0.04 -6.66 8.23
C PHE A 185 -1.14 -5.94 7.58
N SER A 186 -2.34 -6.19 8.09
CA SER A 186 -3.52 -5.38 7.81
C SER A 186 -4.54 -5.46 8.95
N GLY A 187 -5.54 -4.59 8.95
CA GLY A 187 -6.57 -4.59 9.97
C GLY A 187 -7.94 -4.16 9.46
N GLU A 188 -8.97 -4.76 10.07
CA GLU A 188 -10.37 -4.49 9.74
C GLU A 188 -10.77 -3.09 10.18
N GLY A 189 -11.17 -2.28 9.21
CA GLY A 189 -11.53 -0.89 9.30
C GLY A 189 -13.03 -0.67 9.53
N PRO A 190 -13.52 0.53 9.18
CA PRO A 190 -14.81 1.01 9.65
C PRO A 190 -16.03 0.51 8.89
N LEU A 191 -15.90 0.11 7.62
CA LEU A 191 -17.07 -0.02 6.75
C LEU A 191 -17.76 -1.38 6.91
N GLY A 192 -17.22 -2.43 6.32
CA GLY A 192 -17.91 -3.69 6.13
C GLY A 192 -17.16 -4.89 6.67
N GLY A 193 -17.92 -5.90 7.07
CA GLY A 193 -17.40 -7.15 7.60
C GLY A 193 -16.71 -7.03 8.95
N THR A 194 -16.78 -8.11 9.71
CA THR A 194 -16.10 -8.26 10.99
C THR A 194 -15.65 -9.70 11.11
N GLY A 195 -14.56 -9.92 11.81
CA GLY A 195 -14.20 -11.24 12.29
C GLY A 195 -15.30 -11.95 13.11
N PRO A 196 -15.12 -13.26 13.36
CA PRO A 196 -15.97 -14.06 14.23
C PRO A 196 -16.40 -13.35 15.51
N GLY A 197 -17.68 -13.47 15.86
CA GLY A 197 -18.23 -12.82 17.06
C GLY A 197 -18.52 -11.32 16.90
N GLY A 198 -18.42 -10.77 15.69
CA GLY A 198 -18.79 -9.37 15.40
C GLY A 198 -17.70 -8.37 15.79
N LYS A 199 -16.46 -8.82 15.91
CA LYS A 199 -15.32 -8.00 16.35
C LYS A 199 -14.37 -7.74 15.18
N HIS A 200 -13.88 -6.52 15.10
CA HIS A 200 -12.81 -6.15 14.17
C HIS A 200 -11.49 -6.77 14.64
N ARG A 201 -10.66 -7.21 13.69
CA ARG A 201 -9.38 -7.85 13.94
C ARG A 201 -8.26 -7.26 13.12
N TRP A 202 -7.07 -7.28 13.70
CA TRP A 202 -5.84 -6.96 12.99
C TRP A 202 -5.04 -8.24 12.85
N TYR A 203 -4.40 -8.37 11.69
CA TYR A 203 -3.76 -9.60 11.24
C TYR A 203 -2.31 -9.30 10.89
N VAL A 204 -1.43 -10.22 11.29
CA VAL A 204 -0.15 -10.43 10.62
C VAL A 204 -0.25 -11.77 9.91
N TRP A 205 0.04 -11.78 8.62
CA TRP A 205 0.18 -12.98 7.82
C TRP A 205 1.67 -13.23 7.61
N GLU A 206 2.17 -14.26 8.27
CA GLU A 206 3.56 -14.72 8.21
C GLU A 206 3.79 -15.50 6.92
N ASN A 207 4.83 -15.16 6.16
CA ASN A 207 5.25 -15.87 4.96
C ASN A 207 6.03 -17.14 5.34
N ALA A 208 5.32 -18.13 5.86
CA ALA A 208 5.87 -19.35 6.45
C ALA A 208 6.66 -20.30 5.50
N ASP A 209 6.88 -19.92 4.25
CA ASP A 209 7.83 -20.61 3.35
C ASP A 209 8.90 -19.71 2.72
N GLY A 210 8.91 -18.43 3.08
CA GLY A 210 9.82 -17.40 2.60
C GLY A 210 9.79 -17.14 1.10
N LYS A 211 8.71 -17.56 0.45
CA LYS A 211 8.50 -17.46 -1.01
C LYS A 211 7.07 -17.05 -1.37
N GLY A 212 6.28 -16.65 -0.38
CA GLY A 212 4.88 -16.24 -0.50
C GLY A 212 3.92 -17.37 -0.92
N GLY A 213 4.37 -18.63 -0.88
CA GLY A 213 3.57 -19.79 -1.28
C GLY A 213 2.70 -20.35 -0.14
N ARG A 214 3.03 -20.03 1.12
CA ARG A 214 2.26 -20.41 2.30
C ARG A 214 2.23 -19.29 3.33
N TRP A 215 1.01 -18.95 3.77
CA TRP A 215 0.77 -17.89 4.74
C TRP A 215 0.18 -18.45 6.04
N ALA A 216 0.76 -18.07 7.18
CA ALA A 216 0.21 -18.35 8.51
C ALA A 216 -0.45 -17.09 9.08
N GLU A 217 -1.72 -17.18 9.48
CA GLU A 217 -2.48 -16.04 9.98
C GLU A 217 -2.40 -15.92 11.51
N HIS A 218 -2.01 -14.73 11.97
CA HIS A 218 -1.96 -14.36 13.39
C HIS A 218 -2.88 -13.18 13.67
N VAL A 219 -3.82 -13.34 14.60
CA VAL A 219 -4.65 -12.22 15.08
C VAL A 219 -3.87 -11.49 16.17
N VAL A 220 -3.39 -10.28 15.87
CA VAL A 220 -2.54 -9.48 16.76
C VAL A 220 -3.33 -8.44 17.56
N ASN A 221 -4.55 -8.12 17.14
CA ASN A 221 -5.49 -7.34 17.94
C ASN A 221 -6.95 -7.76 17.67
N GLU A 222 -7.82 -7.67 18.68
CA GLU A 222 -9.24 -7.97 18.55
C GLU A 222 -10.10 -6.95 19.32
N GLY A 223 -11.04 -6.31 18.63
CA GLY A 223 -12.03 -5.39 19.19
C GLY A 223 -11.93 -3.97 18.66
N ASP A 224 -10.74 -3.53 18.22
CA ASP A 224 -10.54 -2.21 17.63
C ASP A 224 -10.58 -2.26 16.11
N ARG A 225 -11.13 -1.20 15.52
CA ARG A 225 -11.00 -0.95 14.08
C ARG A 225 -9.59 -0.50 13.76
N CYS A 226 -9.10 -0.76 12.57
CA CYS A 226 -7.86 -0.20 12.05
C CYS A 226 -8.19 0.80 10.94
N HIS A 227 -7.84 2.08 11.10
CA HIS A 227 -8.05 3.07 10.03
C HIS A 227 -6.75 3.36 9.29
N GLU A 228 -5.63 3.53 10.00
CA GLU A 228 -4.30 3.56 9.39
C GLU A 228 -3.30 3.00 10.39
N GLY A 229 -2.39 2.15 9.92
CA GLY A 229 -1.29 1.58 10.69
C GLY A 229 0.03 1.69 9.94
N MET A 230 1.12 1.77 10.69
CA MET A 230 2.50 1.81 10.19
C MET A 230 3.32 0.78 10.96
N ALA A 231 4.26 0.15 10.26
CA ALA A 231 5.21 -0.79 10.85
C ALA A 231 6.63 -0.22 10.80
N ALA A 232 7.35 -0.29 11.91
CA ALA A 232 8.73 0.14 12.06
C ALA A 232 9.31 -0.38 13.38
N ASP A 233 10.62 -0.39 13.52
CA ASP A 233 11.30 -0.48 14.83
C ASP A 233 11.09 0.84 15.57
N VAL A 234 10.08 0.90 16.45
CA VAL A 234 9.61 2.14 17.08
C VAL A 234 10.42 2.46 18.33
N ASP A 235 10.83 1.43 19.08
CA ASP A 235 11.58 1.59 20.32
C ASP A 235 13.10 1.44 20.18
N GLY A 236 13.58 0.97 19.02
CA GLY A 236 14.99 0.84 18.68
C GLY A 236 15.63 -0.47 19.13
N ASP A 237 14.85 -1.50 19.45
CA ASP A 237 15.36 -2.80 19.89
C ASP A 237 15.67 -3.79 18.76
N GLY A 238 15.27 -3.44 17.53
CA GLY A 238 15.60 -4.14 16.30
C GLY A 238 14.61 -5.24 15.90
N ASP A 239 13.43 -5.31 16.51
CA ASP A 239 12.27 -5.94 15.88
C ASP A 239 11.25 -4.90 15.34
N ILE A 240 10.29 -5.35 14.54
CA ILE A 240 9.33 -4.49 13.86
C ILE A 240 8.03 -4.44 14.66
N ASP A 241 7.69 -3.25 15.15
CA ASP A 241 6.46 -2.93 15.85
C ASP A 241 5.35 -2.47 14.90
N ILE A 242 4.13 -2.34 15.44
CA ILE A 242 2.99 -1.76 14.75
C ILE A 242 2.40 -0.60 15.56
N CYS A 243 2.27 0.58 14.94
CA CYS A 243 1.49 1.71 15.44
C CYS A 243 0.25 1.90 14.59
N SER A 244 -0.92 2.06 15.21
CA SER A 244 -2.17 2.29 14.47
C SER A 244 -3.13 3.23 15.20
N LYS A 245 -4.02 3.86 14.43
CA LYS A 245 -5.17 4.60 14.94
C LYS A 245 -6.49 3.90 14.61
N PRO A 246 -7.34 3.63 15.61
CA PRO A 246 -8.70 3.21 15.36
C PRO A 246 -9.54 4.30 14.68
N TRP A 247 -10.59 3.89 13.98
CA TRP A 247 -11.48 4.82 13.28
C TRP A 247 -12.18 5.80 14.23
N ASN A 248 -12.59 5.32 15.41
CA ASN A 248 -13.29 6.11 16.41
C ASN A 248 -12.45 6.18 17.70
N GLY A 249 -12.43 7.38 18.30
CA GLY A 249 -11.83 7.62 19.61
C GLY A 249 -10.48 8.33 19.54
N ASP A 250 -9.97 8.69 20.71
CA ASP A 250 -8.67 9.37 20.89
C ASP A 250 -7.56 8.35 21.25
N LEU A 251 -7.71 7.11 20.81
CA LEU A 251 -6.78 6.02 21.11
C LEU A 251 -5.72 5.92 20.00
N HIS A 252 -4.46 5.79 20.39
CA HIS A 252 -3.42 5.24 19.54
C HIS A 252 -3.05 3.88 20.11
N VAL A 253 -2.91 2.88 19.25
CA VAL A 253 -2.50 1.53 19.63
C VAL A 253 -1.06 1.35 19.19
N TYR A 254 -0.24 0.90 20.13
CA TYR A 254 1.12 0.46 19.91
C TYR A 254 1.19 -1.03 20.24
N LEU A 255 1.57 -1.84 19.26
CA LEU A 255 1.85 -3.26 19.42
C LEU A 255 3.36 -3.43 19.35
N GLU A 256 3.95 -3.56 20.53
CA GLU A 256 5.33 -3.98 20.75
C GLU A 256 5.53 -5.41 20.23
N ASN A 257 6.56 -5.60 19.41
CA ASN A 257 7.07 -6.91 19.09
C ASN A 257 8.11 -7.35 20.15
N LEU A 258 8.14 -8.64 20.48
CA LEU A 258 8.86 -9.15 21.66
C LEU A 258 9.96 -10.14 21.30
N LEU A 259 10.39 -10.18 20.04
CA LEU A 259 11.38 -11.14 19.54
C LEU A 259 12.77 -10.86 20.13
N LYS A 260 13.12 -9.59 20.34
CA LYS A 260 14.47 -9.20 20.82
C LYS A 260 14.57 -9.00 22.33
N ARG A 261 13.44 -9.03 23.06
CA ARG A 261 13.44 -9.03 24.53
C ARG A 261 13.90 -10.38 25.12
N ARG A 262 15.15 -10.42 25.59
CA ARG A 262 15.68 -11.42 26.53
C ARG A 262 16.29 -10.79 27.76
#